data_AF-A0A5J5K7E9-F1
#
_entry.id   AF-A0A5J5K7E9-F1
#
_cell.length_a   1.000
_cell.length_b   1.000
_cell.length_c   1.000
_cell.angle_alpha   90.00
_cell.angle_beta   90.00
_cell.angle_gamma   90.00
#
_symmetry.space_group_name_H-M   'P 1'
#
loop_
_entity.id
_entity.type
_entity.pdbx_description
1 polymer ?
#
loop_
_entity_poly.entity_id
_entity_poly.type
_entity_poly.pdbx_seq_one_letter_code
_entity_poly.pdbx_strand_id
1 'polypeptide(L)'
;MSGTSGSVSTAAPDREFEILCDDNGAFLRRYTVDSTGTTAPVDTLLDGTTAYTVAGAVTRCQEQAAPNPQVASTAQRQTGAGTVNVAAGARSVTFMVFAGAPTVSIAGGAAVPFPAGSTATWSVDRGGDAGEGLADAFAFTGVAGSDFAVLTTREV
;
A
#
# COMPACT_ATOMS: atom_id res chain seq x y z
N MET A 1 -9.63 18.27 39.33
CA MET A 1 -10.53 17.12 39.10
C MET A 1 -9.77 16.13 38.24
N SER A 2 -9.26 15.06 38.84
CA SER A 2 -8.48 14.02 38.15
C SER A 2 -9.47 12.99 37.60
N GLY A 3 -9.57 12.88 36.27
CA GLY A 3 -10.40 11.88 35.61
C GLY A 3 -9.67 10.55 35.55
N THR A 4 -10.09 9.59 36.36
CA THR A 4 -9.67 8.19 36.20
C THR A 4 -10.34 7.64 34.94
N SER A 5 -9.56 7.38 33.89
CA SER A 5 -10.03 6.55 32.78
C SER A 5 -9.91 5.08 33.21
N GLY A 6 -11.03 4.49 33.62
CA GLY A 6 -11.12 3.05 33.84
C GLY A 6 -11.55 2.36 32.56
N SER A 7 -10.79 1.37 32.08
CA SER A 7 -11.27 0.42 31.09
C SER A 7 -12.01 -0.71 31.81
N VAL A 8 -13.29 -0.87 31.53
CA VAL A 8 -14.03 -2.09 31.84
C VAL A 8 -13.90 -3.01 30.64
N SER A 9 -13.21 -4.13 30.81
CA SER A 9 -13.35 -5.29 29.93
C SER A 9 -14.58 -6.07 30.42
N THR A 10 -15.76 -5.73 29.89
CA THR A 10 -16.87 -6.68 29.95
C THR A 10 -16.48 -7.90 29.10
N ALA A 11 -16.84 -9.10 29.53
CA ALA A 11 -16.84 -10.29 28.68
C ALA A 11 -17.89 -10.12 27.57
N ALA A 12 -17.64 -9.21 26.64
CA ALA A 12 -18.36 -9.18 25.38
C ALA A 12 -17.84 -10.36 24.56
N PRO A 13 -18.73 -11.11 23.86
CA PRO A 13 -18.27 -12.16 22.97
C PRO A 13 -17.33 -11.54 21.94
N ASP A 14 -16.16 -12.16 21.77
CA ASP A 14 -15.23 -11.75 20.74
C ASP A 14 -15.90 -11.90 19.37
N ARG A 15 -15.65 -10.94 18.48
CA ARG A 15 -16.27 -10.86 17.15
C ARG A 15 -15.19 -10.71 16.12
N GLU A 16 -14.93 -11.80 15.41
CA GLU A 16 -14.02 -11.81 14.28
C GLU A 16 -14.81 -11.79 12.98
N PHE A 17 -14.36 -11.01 12.01
CA PHE A 17 -14.98 -10.89 10.69
C PHE A 17 -14.02 -11.39 9.62
N GLU A 18 -14.52 -12.21 8.70
CA GLU A 18 -13.75 -12.74 7.58
C GLU A 18 -14.58 -12.59 6.29
N ILE A 19 -13.93 -12.16 5.21
CA ILE A 19 -14.52 -12.16 3.88
C ILE A 19 -14.29 -13.54 3.27
N LEU A 20 -15.37 -14.22 2.90
CA LEU A 20 -15.36 -15.58 2.36
C LEU A 20 -16.12 -15.61 1.04
N CYS A 21 -15.85 -16.65 0.24
CA CYS A 21 -16.49 -16.85 -1.06
C CYS A 21 -17.13 -18.23 -1.14
N ASP A 22 -18.23 -18.31 -1.87
CA ASP A 22 -18.92 -19.55 -2.21
C ASP A 22 -19.38 -19.53 -3.69
N ASP A 23 -20.29 -20.42 -4.10
CA ASP A 23 -20.75 -20.52 -5.49
C ASP A 23 -21.55 -19.28 -5.97
N ASN A 24 -22.03 -18.44 -5.04
CA ASN A 24 -22.79 -17.22 -5.32
C ASN A 24 -21.93 -15.94 -5.23
N GLY A 25 -20.70 -16.04 -4.72
CA GLY A 25 -19.74 -14.93 -4.65
C GLY A 25 -19.27 -14.63 -3.23
N ALA A 26 -18.82 -13.39 -3.01
CA ALA A 26 -18.24 -12.95 -1.75
C ALA A 26 -19.30 -12.53 -0.72
N PHE A 27 -19.07 -12.87 0.55
CA PHE A 27 -19.89 -12.50 1.69
C PHE A 27 -19.04 -12.28 2.93
N LEU A 28 -19.65 -11.70 3.97
CA LEU A 28 -19.01 -11.44 5.25
C LEU A 28 -19.50 -12.47 6.28
N ARG A 29 -18.58 -13.24 6.87
CA ARG A 29 -18.84 -14.12 8.00
C ARG A 29 -18.34 -13.49 9.28
N ARG A 30 -19.21 -13.41 10.28
CA ARG A 30 -18.86 -13.02 11.64
C ARG A 30 -18.83 -14.25 12.54
N TYR A 31 -17.70 -14.53 13.16
CA TYR A 31 -17.58 -15.54 14.21
C TYR A 31 -17.79 -14.88 15.56
N THR A 32 -18.68 -15.46 16.38
CA THR A 32 -18.81 -15.13 17.79
C THR A 32 -18.37 -16.30 18.64
N VAL A 33 -17.48 -16.06 19.59
CA VAL A 33 -17.07 -17.05 20.59
C VAL A 33 -17.81 -16.77 21.89
N ASP A 34 -18.52 -17.77 22.41
CA ASP A 34 -19.21 -17.65 23.70
C ASP A 34 -18.27 -17.92 24.90
N SER A 35 -18.78 -17.77 26.12
CA SER A 35 -18.01 -17.98 27.35
C SER A 35 -17.56 -19.43 27.58
N THR A 36 -18.03 -20.37 26.76
CA THR A 36 -17.63 -21.78 26.78
C THR A 36 -16.62 -22.12 25.68
N GLY A 37 -16.27 -21.14 24.83
CA GLY A 37 -15.39 -21.34 23.67
C GLY A 37 -16.12 -21.84 22.42
N THR A 38 -17.46 -21.90 22.43
CA THR A 38 -18.23 -22.32 21.26
C THR A 38 -18.26 -21.19 20.24
N THR A 39 -17.87 -21.51 19.00
CA THR A 39 -17.86 -20.55 17.89
C THR A 39 -19.13 -20.69 17.06
N ALA A 40 -19.86 -19.59 16.85
CA ALA A 40 -21.05 -19.55 16.00
C ALA A 40 -20.86 -18.52 14.86
N PRO A 41 -21.00 -18.92 13.59
CA PRO A 41 -20.94 -18.00 12.46
C PRO A 41 -22.30 -17.30 12.21
N VAL A 42 -22.25 -16.05 11.78
CA VAL A 42 -23.37 -15.31 11.19
C VAL A 42 -22.93 -14.76 9.84
N ASP A 43 -23.68 -15.10 8.79
CA ASP A 43 -23.35 -14.73 7.41
C ASP A 43 -24.22 -13.56 6.95
N THR A 44 -23.56 -12.57 6.36
CA THR A 44 -24.19 -11.36 5.82
C THR A 44 -23.60 -11.00 4.47
N LEU A 45 -24.30 -10.20 3.67
CA LEU A 45 -23.69 -9.51 2.53
C LEU A 45 -22.52 -8.65 3.02
N LEU A 46 -21.71 -8.15 2.08
CA LEU A 46 -20.57 -7.28 2.41
C LEU A 46 -20.96 -5.96 3.10
N ASP A 47 -22.26 -5.64 3.17
CA ASP A 47 -22.79 -4.53 3.97
C ASP A 47 -22.82 -4.82 5.49
N GLY A 48 -22.54 -6.05 5.91
CA GLY A 48 -22.49 -6.49 7.31
C GLY A 48 -23.83 -6.57 8.03
N THR A 49 -24.96 -6.42 7.32
CA THR A 49 -26.30 -6.34 7.92
C THR A 49 -27.35 -7.21 7.22
N THR A 50 -27.32 -7.30 5.90
CA THR A 50 -28.25 -8.12 5.13
C THR A 50 -27.85 -9.58 5.26
N ALA A 51 -28.76 -10.47 5.67
CA ALA A 51 -28.46 -11.90 5.83
C ALA A 51 -27.99 -12.53 4.50
N TYR A 52 -26.98 -13.38 4.56
CA TYR A 52 -26.46 -14.13 3.41
C TYR A 52 -26.73 -15.62 3.58
N THR A 53 -27.19 -16.27 2.52
CA THR A 53 -27.38 -17.73 2.49
C THR A 53 -26.26 -18.34 1.67
N VAL A 54 -25.41 -19.12 2.35
CA VAL A 54 -24.30 -19.83 1.71
C VAL A 54 -24.80 -20.83 0.68
N ALA A 55 -24.18 -20.83 -0.50
CA ALA A 55 -24.37 -21.82 -1.54
C ALA A 55 -23.06 -22.54 -1.84
N GLY A 56 -23.05 -23.86 -1.67
CA GLY A 56 -21.89 -24.70 -1.98
C GLY A 56 -20.79 -24.63 -0.92
N ALA A 57 -19.54 -24.80 -1.37
CA ALA A 57 -18.39 -24.85 -0.48
C ALA A 57 -17.93 -23.43 -0.13
N VAL A 58 -17.84 -23.14 1.17
CA VAL A 58 -17.22 -21.89 1.64
C VAL A 58 -15.72 -22.03 1.57
N THR A 59 -15.08 -21.07 0.91
CA THR A 59 -13.64 -20.95 0.80
C THR A 59 -13.22 -19.55 1.21
N ARG A 60 -11.92 -19.36 1.49
CA ARG A 60 -11.38 -18.01 1.40
C ARG A 60 -11.53 -17.56 -0.03
N CYS A 61 -12.03 -16.35 -0.22
CA CYS A 61 -11.99 -15.73 -1.54
C CYS A 61 -10.56 -15.88 -2.06
N GLN A 62 -10.43 -16.46 -3.26
CA GLN A 62 -9.13 -16.62 -3.91
C GLN A 62 -8.49 -15.24 -3.94
N GLU A 63 -7.41 -15.08 -3.17
CA GLU A 63 -6.47 -14.00 -3.41
C GLU A 63 -5.99 -14.16 -4.85
N GLN A 64 -5.94 -13.05 -5.58
CA GLN A 64 -5.75 -13.02 -7.03
C GLN A 64 -4.78 -14.09 -7.51
N ALA A 65 -5.24 -15.03 -8.35
CA ALA A 65 -4.44 -16.17 -8.83
C ALA A 65 -3.22 -15.78 -9.70
N ALA A 66 -3.00 -14.49 -9.91
CA ALA A 66 -1.79 -14.02 -10.56
C ALA A 66 -0.60 -14.25 -9.63
N PRO A 67 0.53 -14.83 -10.12
CA PRO A 67 1.73 -14.88 -9.32
C PRO A 67 2.12 -13.47 -8.88
N ASN A 68 2.54 -13.33 -7.63
CA ASN A 68 3.04 -12.05 -7.13
C ASN A 68 4.13 -11.52 -8.08
N PRO A 69 4.01 -10.27 -8.56
CA PRO A 69 5.02 -9.71 -9.44
C PRO A 69 6.37 -9.72 -8.73
N GLN A 70 7.43 -10.13 -9.44
CA GLN A 70 8.77 -10.07 -8.89
C GLN A 70 9.24 -8.62 -8.90
N VAL A 71 9.63 -8.09 -7.74
CA VAL A 71 9.99 -6.67 -7.61
C VAL A 71 11.48 -6.52 -7.33
N ALA A 72 12.18 -5.82 -8.22
CA ALA A 72 13.54 -5.35 -7.98
C ALA A 72 13.55 -3.95 -7.37
N SER A 73 14.57 -3.66 -6.57
CA SER A 73 14.79 -2.35 -5.94
C SER A 73 16.17 -1.82 -6.29
N THR A 74 16.27 -0.52 -6.55
CA THR A 74 17.55 0.17 -6.73
C THR A 74 17.59 1.44 -5.90
N ALA A 75 18.79 1.79 -5.42
CA ALA A 75 19.05 3.04 -4.70
C ALA A 75 20.26 3.72 -5.34
N GLN A 76 20.11 4.98 -5.71
CA GLN A 76 21.19 5.79 -6.27
C GLN A 76 21.29 7.11 -5.51
N ARG A 77 22.50 7.43 -5.04
CA ARG A 77 22.83 8.73 -4.46
C ARG A 77 23.56 9.58 -5.49
N GLN A 78 23.24 10.86 -5.55
CA GLN A 78 23.92 11.85 -6.38
C GLN A 78 24.45 12.97 -5.50
N THR A 79 25.73 13.26 -5.64
CA THR A 79 26.39 14.42 -5.03
C THR A 79 26.83 15.41 -6.11
N GLY A 80 26.68 16.69 -5.82
CA GLY A 80 26.98 17.78 -6.77
C GLY A 80 26.10 17.76 -8.02
N ALA A 81 26.65 18.29 -9.11
CA ALA A 81 25.98 18.35 -10.39
C ALA A 81 25.88 16.95 -11.03
N GLY A 82 24.71 16.61 -11.54
CA GLY A 82 24.46 15.32 -12.18
C GLY A 82 22.97 15.04 -12.31
N THR A 83 22.62 14.01 -13.09
CA THR A 83 21.21 13.61 -13.26
C THR A 83 21.05 12.13 -12.97
N VAL A 84 20.04 11.79 -12.17
CA VAL A 84 19.55 10.43 -11.98
C VAL A 84 18.29 10.28 -12.79
N ASN A 85 18.28 9.33 -13.73
CA ASN A 85 17.12 9.06 -14.57
C ASN A 85 16.43 7.78 -14.10
N VAL A 86 15.11 7.83 -13.99
CA VAL A 86 14.25 6.67 -13.75
C VAL A 86 13.34 6.53 -14.97
N ALA A 87 13.50 5.44 -15.72
CA ALA A 87 12.64 5.18 -16.87
C ALA A 87 11.18 4.92 -16.42
N ALA A 88 10.23 5.11 -17.34
CA ALA A 88 8.83 4.74 -17.14
C ALA A 88 8.67 3.26 -16.76
N GLY A 89 7.62 2.93 -16.00
CA GLY A 89 7.34 1.59 -15.49
C GLY A 89 7.96 1.28 -14.12
N ALA A 90 8.46 2.29 -13.39
CA ALA A 90 8.76 2.11 -11.97
C ALA A 90 7.46 1.95 -11.17
N ARG A 91 7.43 1.06 -10.17
CA ARG A 91 6.26 0.90 -9.27
C ARG A 91 6.22 1.96 -8.18
N SER A 92 7.39 2.33 -7.67
CA SER A 92 7.55 3.46 -6.79
C SER A 92 8.86 4.18 -7.04
N VAL A 93 8.86 5.48 -6.76
CA VAL A 93 10.04 6.34 -6.76
C VAL A 93 9.99 7.19 -5.50
N THR A 94 11.03 7.08 -4.68
CA THR A 94 11.21 7.91 -3.47
C THR A 94 12.44 8.76 -3.66
N PHE A 95 12.28 10.07 -3.49
CA PHE A 95 13.32 11.07 -3.64
C PHE A 95 13.55 11.78 -2.31
N MET A 96 14.80 11.85 -1.86
CA MET A 96 15.18 12.50 -0.60
C MET A 96 16.31 13.48 -0.85
N VAL A 97 16.16 14.71 -0.39
CA VAL A 97 17.17 15.77 -0.55
C VAL A 97 17.87 16.01 0.79
N PHE A 98 19.17 15.75 0.84
CA PHE A 98 20.00 15.99 2.02
C PHE A 98 20.60 17.40 2.02
N ALA A 99 21.01 17.90 0.85
CA ALA A 99 21.57 19.24 0.69
C ALA A 99 21.26 19.84 -0.68
N GLY A 100 21.33 21.17 -0.77
CA GLY A 100 21.09 21.94 -1.99
C GLY A 100 19.61 22.05 -2.37
N ALA A 101 19.36 22.34 -3.65
CA ALA A 101 18.03 22.46 -4.22
C ALA A 101 17.98 21.76 -5.60
N PRO A 102 18.13 20.43 -5.66
CA PRO A 102 17.95 19.68 -6.90
C PRO A 102 16.53 19.86 -7.45
N THR A 103 16.36 19.58 -8.73
CA THR A 103 15.06 19.66 -9.40
C THR A 103 14.58 18.30 -9.86
N VAL A 104 13.27 18.13 -9.96
CA VAL A 104 12.62 16.94 -10.52
C VAL A 104 11.79 17.34 -11.73
N SER A 105 11.94 16.62 -12.83
CA SER A 105 11.04 16.71 -13.98
C SER A 105 10.41 15.34 -14.24
N ILE A 106 9.12 15.34 -14.61
CA ILE A 106 8.32 14.14 -14.89
C ILE A 106 7.81 14.26 -16.31
N ALA A 107 7.95 13.21 -17.11
CA ALA A 107 7.56 13.19 -18.53
C ALA A 107 8.22 14.30 -19.39
N GLY A 108 9.39 14.80 -18.98
CA GLY A 108 10.02 15.96 -19.63
C GLY A 108 9.31 17.30 -19.38
N GLY A 109 8.37 17.34 -18.43
CA GLY A 109 7.69 18.56 -17.99
C GLY A 109 8.62 19.52 -17.24
N ALA A 110 8.03 20.63 -16.75
CA ALA A 110 8.77 21.66 -16.04
C ALA A 110 9.50 21.11 -14.80
N ALA A 111 10.76 21.49 -14.64
CA ALA A 111 11.57 21.10 -13.51
C ALA A 111 11.11 21.82 -12.23
N VAL A 112 10.76 21.06 -11.19
CA VAL A 112 10.31 21.58 -9.90
C VAL A 112 11.44 21.47 -8.88
N PRO A 113 11.84 22.55 -8.19
CA PRO A 113 12.90 22.52 -7.20
C PRO A 113 12.42 21.89 -5.88
N PHE A 114 13.31 21.13 -5.24
CA PHE A 114 13.10 20.50 -3.94
C PHE A 114 14.18 20.98 -2.96
N PRO A 115 13.83 21.68 -1.86
CA PRO A 115 14.81 22.16 -0.90
C PRO A 115 15.39 21.02 -0.05
N ALA A 116 16.55 21.27 0.58
CA ALA A 116 17.14 20.35 1.55
C ALA A 116 16.14 19.99 2.68
N GLY A 117 16.14 18.72 3.07
CA GLY A 117 15.21 18.16 4.06
C GLY A 117 13.86 17.73 3.48
N SER A 118 13.62 17.92 2.18
CA SER A 118 12.40 17.44 1.53
C SER A 118 12.50 15.98 1.09
N THR A 119 11.34 15.32 1.14
CA THR A 119 11.13 13.97 0.62
C THR A 119 9.86 13.94 -0.21
N ALA A 120 9.88 13.25 -1.35
CA ALA A 120 8.70 13.01 -2.18
C ALA A 120 8.64 11.54 -2.59
N THR A 121 7.43 11.02 -2.69
CA THR A 121 7.17 9.65 -3.11
C THR A 121 6.08 9.63 -4.16
N TRP A 122 6.30 8.86 -5.23
CA TRP A 122 5.31 8.51 -6.23
C TRP A 122 5.18 6.98 -6.24
N SER A 123 3.95 6.47 -6.29
CA SER A 123 3.68 5.04 -6.34
C SER A 123 2.40 4.76 -7.11
N VAL A 124 2.26 3.53 -7.60
CA VAL A 124 0.98 3.00 -8.07
C VAL A 124 -0.01 2.87 -6.90
N ASP A 125 -1.31 2.99 -7.17
CA ASP A 125 -2.35 3.04 -6.12
C ASP A 125 -2.60 1.69 -5.44
N ARG A 126 -2.47 0.57 -6.17
CA ARG A 126 -2.78 -0.77 -5.64
C ARG A 126 -1.54 -1.61 -5.34
N GLY A 127 -0.42 -1.38 -6.02
CA GLY A 127 0.88 -1.97 -5.68
C GLY A 127 1.04 -3.46 -5.93
N GLY A 128 -0.07 -4.20 -6.03
CA GLY A 128 -0.12 -5.67 -6.09
C GLY A 128 -0.52 -6.26 -7.45
N ASP A 129 -1.15 -5.49 -8.34
CA ASP A 129 -1.54 -6.03 -9.65
C ASP A 129 -0.31 -6.11 -10.58
N ALA A 130 -0.19 -7.22 -11.32
CA ALA A 130 0.89 -7.42 -12.28
C ALA A 130 0.79 -6.42 -13.44
N GLY A 131 1.92 -5.91 -13.91
CA GLY A 131 1.98 -4.91 -14.98
C GLY A 131 1.66 -3.47 -14.56
N GLU A 132 1.38 -3.22 -13.27
CA GLU A 132 1.27 -1.84 -12.76
C GLU A 132 2.63 -1.13 -12.76
N GLY A 133 2.64 0.11 -13.23
CA GLY A 133 3.80 0.99 -13.18
C GLY A 133 3.44 2.44 -13.43
N LEU A 134 4.26 3.35 -12.91
CA LEU A 134 4.20 4.78 -13.20
C LEU A 134 4.43 4.97 -14.70
N ALA A 135 3.50 5.67 -15.36
CA ALA A 135 3.50 5.84 -16.80
C ALA A 135 4.69 6.66 -17.31
N ASP A 136 5.20 7.56 -16.48
CA ASP A 136 6.17 8.56 -16.89
C ASP A 136 7.58 8.27 -16.37
N ALA A 137 8.57 8.75 -17.13
CA ALA A 137 9.96 8.80 -16.68
C ALA A 137 10.20 10.02 -15.78
N PHE A 138 11.15 9.87 -14.86
CA PHE A 138 11.60 10.91 -13.94
C PHE A 138 13.05 11.27 -14.21
N ALA A 139 13.39 12.55 -14.15
CA ALA A 139 14.77 13.02 -14.11
C ALA A 139 14.99 13.90 -12.88
N PHE A 140 15.94 13.49 -12.05
CA PHE A 140 16.35 14.18 -10.83
C PHE A 140 17.70 14.85 -11.10
N THR A 141 17.73 16.17 -11.18
CA THR A 141 18.92 16.93 -11.59
C THR A 141 19.47 17.73 -10.41
N GLY A 142 20.69 17.38 -10.00
CA GLY A 142 21.48 18.12 -9.02
C GLY A 142 22.25 19.26 -9.64
N VAL A 143 22.52 20.27 -8.81
CA VAL A 143 23.45 21.36 -9.09
C VAL A 143 24.65 21.26 -8.13
N ALA A 144 25.67 22.11 -8.31
CA ALA A 144 26.78 22.18 -7.37
C ALA A 144 26.25 22.36 -5.92
N GLY A 145 26.77 21.55 -4.98
CA GLY A 145 26.32 21.53 -3.59
C GLY A 145 25.03 20.74 -3.32
N SER A 146 24.43 20.10 -4.33
CA SER A 146 23.33 19.15 -4.12
C SER A 146 23.81 17.83 -3.53
N ASP A 147 22.98 17.21 -2.71
CA ASP A 147 23.17 15.84 -2.23
C ASP A 147 21.78 15.22 -2.05
N PHE A 148 21.49 14.16 -2.78
CA PHE A 148 20.18 13.52 -2.77
C PHE A 148 20.27 12.03 -3.08
N ALA A 149 19.23 11.29 -2.70
CA ALA A 149 19.06 9.89 -3.07
C ALA A 149 17.71 9.65 -3.74
N VAL A 150 17.72 8.75 -4.70
CA VAL A 150 16.55 8.23 -5.41
C VAL A 150 16.48 6.73 -5.16
N LEU A 151 15.38 6.25 -4.60
CA LEU A 151 15.07 4.84 -4.46
C LEU A 151 13.94 4.51 -5.41
N THR A 152 14.03 3.37 -6.10
CA THR A 152 12.98 2.95 -7.01
C THR A 152 12.70 1.47 -6.87
N THR A 153 11.44 1.10 -7.08
CA THR A 153 11.03 -0.30 -7.25
C THR A 153 10.48 -0.51 -8.65
N ARG A 154 10.61 -1.71 -9.19
CA ARG A 154 10.13 -2.08 -10.53
C ARG A 154 9.85 -3.58 -10.61
N GLU A 155 8.88 -3.97 -11.41
CA GLU A 155 8.65 -5.38 -11.76
C GLU A 155 9.72 -5.92 -12.73
N VAL A 156 10.22 -7.13 -12.49
CA VAL A 156 11.26 -7.80 -13.30
C VAL A 156 10.83 -9.14 -13.86
#